data_AF-A0A933JXT9-F1
#
_entry.id   AF-A0A933JXT9-F1
#
_cell.length_a   1.000
_cell.length_b   1.000
_cell.length_c   1.000
_cell.angle_alpha   90.00
_cell.angle_beta   90.00
_cell.angle_gamma   90.00
#
_symmetry.space_group_name_H-M   'P 1'
#
loop_
_entity.id
_entity.type
_entity.pdbx_description
1 polymer ?
#
loop_
_entity_poly.entity_id
_entity_poly.type
_entity_poly.pdbx_seq_one_letter_code
_entity_poly.pdbx_strand_id
1 'polypeptide(L)'
;MFKFSKNRGWLIADEPHRLKNLYHIVVAAIFNQPYPTAPVTPSFLNTQPNDIAFEKPTEANTVRQRHHIRFCLTNFQWDGIPVWVATASFDDGLRYFITHKIHPDIDTERDFIKNELIGTGLVIDEKQIQLVKPLLGQNQSGDQFFTDGEAYIILLNSEWHGGGKE
;
A
#
# COMPACT_ATOMS: atom_id res chain seq x y z
N MET A 1 -1.11 17.70 5.29
CA MET A 1 -0.57 17.31 3.96
C MET A 1 0.47 16.22 4.18
N PHE A 2 0.16 15.01 3.70
CA PHE A 2 0.88 13.75 3.93
C PHE A 2 2.40 13.88 3.78
N LYS A 3 3.15 13.90 4.89
CA LYS A 3 4.62 13.89 4.84
C LYS A 3 5.21 12.55 4.35
N PHE A 4 4.39 11.51 4.21
CA PHE A 4 4.79 10.22 3.62
C PHE A 4 5.26 10.36 2.15
N SER A 5 4.65 11.27 1.37
CA SER A 5 5.04 11.51 -0.03
C SER A 5 6.22 12.48 -0.18
N LYS A 6 6.41 13.40 0.79
CA LYS A 6 7.37 14.50 0.66
C LYS A 6 8.80 13.96 0.82
N ASN A 7 9.48 13.78 -0.33
CA ASN A 7 10.90 13.43 -0.50
C ASN A 7 11.26 11.93 -0.60
N ARG A 8 10.31 11.00 -0.58
CA ARG A 8 10.60 9.55 -0.73
C ARG A 8 9.99 8.88 -1.98
N GLY A 9 9.29 9.64 -2.82
CA GLY A 9 8.79 9.16 -4.11
C GLY A 9 7.46 8.40 -4.05
N TRP A 10 6.76 8.44 -2.91
CA TRP A 10 5.40 7.91 -2.77
C TRP A 10 4.39 8.91 -3.34
N LEU A 11 3.48 8.43 -4.17
CA LEU A 11 2.44 9.20 -4.83
C LEU A 11 1.07 8.66 -4.41
N ILE A 12 0.08 9.54 -4.27
CA ILE A 12 -1.30 9.12 -4.00
C ILE A 12 -1.83 8.48 -5.28
N ALA A 13 -2.36 7.27 -5.18
CA ALA A 13 -2.95 6.57 -6.31
C ALA A 13 -4.27 7.24 -6.73
N ASP A 14 -4.51 7.31 -8.03
CA ASP A 14 -5.74 7.88 -8.57
C ASP A 14 -6.98 7.04 -8.21
N GLU A 15 -8.11 7.71 -8.06
CA GLU A 15 -9.39 7.05 -7.80
C GLU A 15 -9.83 6.15 -8.98
N PRO A 16 -10.13 4.86 -8.76
CA PRO A 16 -10.46 3.92 -9.83
C PRO A 16 -11.83 4.17 -10.48
N HIS A 17 -12.73 4.91 -9.83
CA HIS A 17 -14.09 5.15 -10.31
C HIS A 17 -14.19 6.24 -11.39
N ARG A 18 -13.08 6.91 -11.75
CA ARG A 18 -13.06 7.87 -12.86
C ARG A 18 -12.72 7.15 -14.16
N LEU A 19 -13.65 7.12 -15.12
CA LEU A 19 -13.51 6.46 -16.43
C LEU A 19 -12.22 6.84 -17.19
N LYS A 20 -11.73 8.07 -17.01
CA LYS A 20 -10.47 8.56 -17.59
C LYS A 20 -9.25 7.77 -17.07
N ASN A 21 -9.24 7.43 -15.79
CA ASN A 21 -8.11 6.74 -15.14
C ASN A 21 -8.09 5.25 -15.53
N LEU A 22 -9.28 4.64 -15.71
CA LEU A 22 -9.43 3.28 -16.25
C LEU A 22 -8.94 3.15 -17.69
N TYR A 23 -9.19 4.14 -18.55
CA TYR A 23 -8.63 4.14 -19.91
C TYR A 23 -7.10 4.28 -19.89
N HIS A 24 -6.58 5.18 -19.06
CA HIS A 24 -5.14 5.46 -18.99
C HIS A 24 -4.33 4.27 -18.47
N ILE A 25 -4.84 3.54 -17.46
CA ILE A 25 -4.16 2.33 -16.95
C ILE A 25 -4.08 1.21 -17.98
N VAL A 26 -5.13 1.00 -18.79
CA VAL A 26 -5.13 0.00 -19.87
C VAL A 26 -4.09 0.35 -20.94
N VAL A 27 -4.03 1.61 -21.37
CA VAL A 27 -3.01 2.09 -22.33
C VAL A 27 -1.61 1.95 -21.76
N ALA A 28 -1.39 2.39 -20.51
CA ALA A 28 -0.09 2.30 -19.86
C ALA A 28 0.40 0.86 -19.69
N ALA A 29 -0.50 -0.08 -19.36
CA ALA A 29 -0.21 -1.51 -19.24
C ALA A 29 0.21 -2.13 -20.58
N ILE A 30 -0.51 -1.83 -21.67
CA ILE A 30 -0.22 -2.34 -23.01
C ILE A 30 1.13 -1.82 -23.53
N PHE A 31 1.39 -0.51 -23.37
CA PHE A 31 2.58 0.13 -23.91
C PHE A 31 3.76 0.18 -22.92
N ASN A 32 3.64 -0.46 -21.75
CA ASN A 32 4.62 -0.42 -20.67
C ASN A 32 5.08 1.01 -20.32
N GLN A 33 4.16 1.98 -20.42
CA GLN A 33 4.45 3.38 -20.16
C GLN A 33 4.39 3.68 -18.66
N PRO A 34 5.18 4.64 -18.16
CA PRO A 34 5.06 5.07 -16.77
C PRO A 34 3.70 5.74 -16.52
N TYR A 35 2.92 5.20 -15.58
CA TYR A 35 1.78 5.88 -14.97
C TYR A 35 2.01 5.88 -13.45
N PRO A 36 2.59 6.95 -12.88
CA PRO A 36 3.01 6.98 -11.47
C PRO A 36 1.89 7.23 -10.45
N THR A 37 0.68 7.55 -10.89
CA THR A 37 -0.53 7.70 -10.07
C THR A 37 -1.63 6.72 -10.49
N ALA A 38 -1.26 5.60 -11.15
CA ALA A 38 -2.19 4.60 -11.63
C ALA A 38 -3.14 4.13 -10.50
N PRO A 39 -4.44 3.95 -10.81
CA PRO A 39 -5.36 3.38 -9.83
C PRO A 39 -4.90 2.01 -9.37
N VAL A 40 -4.89 1.81 -8.06
CA VAL A 40 -4.59 0.50 -7.47
C VAL A 40 -5.86 -0.30 -7.25
N THR A 41 -5.77 -1.62 -7.36
CA THR A 41 -6.83 -2.51 -6.87
C THR A 41 -7.06 -2.24 -5.38
N PRO A 42 -8.31 -2.01 -4.93
CA PRO A 42 -8.59 -1.71 -3.53
C PRO A 42 -8.36 -2.92 -2.64
N SER A 43 -7.83 -2.66 -1.44
CA SER A 43 -7.86 -3.62 -0.32
C SER A 43 -9.12 -3.38 0.51
N PHE A 44 -9.63 -4.42 1.16
CA PHE A 44 -10.83 -4.33 1.98
C PHE A 44 -10.54 -4.68 3.44
N LEU A 45 -11.02 -3.84 4.35
CA LEU A 45 -11.10 -4.13 5.78
C LEU A 45 -12.57 -4.20 6.18
N ASN A 46 -13.04 -5.34 6.69
CA ASN A 46 -14.44 -5.55 7.08
C ASN A 46 -15.45 -5.08 6.01
N THR A 47 -15.21 -5.46 4.74
CA THR A 47 -16.01 -5.08 3.55
C THR A 47 -15.92 -3.61 3.10
N GLN A 48 -15.22 -2.75 3.84
CA GLN A 48 -14.97 -1.37 3.42
C GLN A 48 -13.67 -1.29 2.61
N PRO A 49 -13.66 -0.60 1.45
CA PRO A 49 -12.43 -0.36 0.70
C PRO A 49 -11.49 0.55 1.51
N ASN A 50 -10.20 0.47 1.25
CA ASN A 50 -9.22 1.36 1.84
C ASN A 50 -9.56 2.84 1.58
N ASP A 51 -9.32 3.69 2.57
CA ASP A 51 -9.55 5.14 2.48
C ASP A 51 -8.52 5.83 1.59
N ILE A 52 -7.26 5.40 1.68
CA ILE A 52 -6.14 6.03 0.98
C ILE A 52 -5.18 4.96 0.47
N ALA A 53 -4.66 5.15 -0.74
CA ALA A 53 -3.61 4.32 -1.30
C ALA A 53 -2.46 5.18 -1.81
N PHE A 54 -1.25 4.70 -1.58
CA PHE A 54 -0.04 5.26 -2.16
C PHE A 54 0.67 4.20 -2.99
N GLU A 55 1.35 4.66 -4.03
CA GLU A 55 2.25 3.86 -4.82
C GLU A 55 3.62 4.51 -4.94
N LYS A 56 4.65 3.69 -5.13
CA LYS A 56 6.00 4.16 -5.43
C LYS A 56 6.60 3.36 -6.57
N PRO A 57 7.09 4.02 -7.65
CA PRO A 57 7.79 3.34 -8.72
C PRO A 57 9.10 2.73 -8.23
N THR A 58 9.47 1.56 -8.76
CA THR A 58 10.84 1.05 -8.64
C THR A 58 11.80 1.81 -9.57
N GLU A 59 13.11 1.55 -9.47
CA GLU A 59 14.11 2.08 -10.38
C GLU A 59 13.84 1.73 -11.86
N ALA A 60 13.20 0.57 -12.11
CA ALA A 60 12.78 0.17 -13.44
C ALA A 60 11.69 1.11 -14.03
N ASN A 61 10.99 1.85 -13.16
CA ASN A 61 9.96 2.83 -13.50
C ASN A 61 8.88 2.31 -14.47
N THR A 62 8.50 1.04 -14.32
CA THR A 62 7.44 0.42 -15.13
C THR A 62 6.18 0.23 -14.31
N VAL A 63 5.01 0.18 -14.96
CA VAL A 63 3.76 -0.21 -14.28
C VAL A 63 3.84 -1.61 -13.67
N ARG A 64 4.72 -2.48 -14.18
CA ARG A 64 4.84 -3.88 -13.72
C ARG A 64 5.46 -4.01 -12.34
N GLN A 65 6.23 -3.00 -11.91
CA GLN A 65 6.99 -3.03 -10.67
C GLN A 65 6.71 -1.78 -9.85
N ARG A 66 5.94 -1.98 -8.78
CA ARG A 66 5.40 -0.90 -7.95
C ARG A 66 5.27 -1.36 -6.51
N HIS A 67 5.69 -0.52 -5.59
CA HIS A 67 5.39 -0.67 -4.17
C HIS A 67 4.04 -0.03 -3.88
N HIS A 68 3.23 -0.67 -3.04
CA HIS A 68 1.91 -0.15 -2.69
C HIS A 68 1.65 -0.27 -1.19
N ILE A 69 1.07 0.80 -0.66
CA ILE A 69 0.55 0.82 0.71
C ILE A 69 -0.87 1.39 0.70
N ARG A 70 -1.78 0.69 1.36
CA ARG A 70 -3.20 1.07 1.46
C ARG A 70 -3.56 1.20 2.92
N PHE A 71 -4.23 2.28 3.29
CA PHE A 71 -4.61 2.61 4.66
C PHE A 71 -6.14 2.60 4.81
N CYS A 72 -6.60 1.97 5.87
CA CYS A 72 -8.00 1.96 6.31
C CYS A 72 -8.07 2.59 7.70
N LEU A 73 -8.89 3.62 7.86
CA LEU A 73 -9.22 4.17 9.17
C LEU A 73 -10.16 3.19 9.88
N THR A 74 -9.86 2.90 11.14
CA THR A 74 -10.74 2.05 11.96
C THR A 74 -11.62 2.91 12.87
N ASN A 75 -12.64 2.28 13.46
CA ASN A 75 -13.45 2.90 14.51
C ASN A 75 -12.76 2.86 15.89
N PHE A 76 -11.52 2.39 15.97
CA PHE A 76 -10.76 2.31 17.22
C PHE A 76 -9.88 3.53 17.42
N GLN A 77 -9.67 3.86 18.69
CA GLN A 77 -8.73 4.88 19.13
C GLN A 77 -7.87 4.31 20.25
N TRP A 78 -6.60 4.73 20.29
CA TRP A 78 -5.67 4.45 21.38
C TRP A 78 -5.31 5.78 22.04
N ASP A 79 -5.72 5.98 23.30
CA ASP A 79 -5.50 7.25 24.03
C ASP A 79 -5.96 8.50 23.25
N GLY A 80 -7.09 8.38 22.53
CA GLY A 80 -7.65 9.44 21.69
C GLY A 80 -6.98 9.60 20.32
N ILE A 81 -5.97 8.79 20.00
CA ILE A 81 -5.29 8.76 18.70
C ILE A 81 -6.02 7.77 17.78
N PRO A 82 -6.43 8.17 16.56
CA PRO A 82 -7.10 7.27 15.62
C PRO A 82 -6.19 6.13 15.18
N VAL A 83 -6.71 4.91 15.20
CA VAL A 83 -5.98 3.71 14.75
C VAL A 83 -6.26 3.46 13.28
N TRP A 84 -5.19 3.32 12.50
CA TRP A 84 -5.21 2.96 11.09
C TRP A 84 -4.65 1.55 10.91
N VAL A 85 -5.23 0.80 9.97
CA VAL A 85 -4.68 -0.47 9.51
C VAL A 85 -4.13 -0.27 8.11
N ALA A 86 -2.94 -0.80 7.85
CA ALA A 86 -2.30 -0.72 6.55
C ALA A 86 -2.08 -2.11 5.94
N THR A 87 -2.16 -2.20 4.62
CA THR A 87 -1.73 -3.38 3.84
C THR A 87 -0.64 -2.97 2.87
N ALA A 88 0.44 -3.76 2.85
CA ALA A 88 1.62 -3.60 2.01
C ALA A 88 1.58 -4.64 0.87
N SER A 89 1.92 -4.23 -0.36
CA SER A 89 2.06 -5.18 -1.48
C SER A 89 3.04 -4.68 -2.53
N PHE A 90 3.94 -5.56 -2.97
CA PHE A 90 4.83 -5.31 -4.08
C PHE A 90 4.30 -6.02 -5.32
N ASP A 91 4.05 -5.27 -6.38
CA ASP A 91 3.69 -5.83 -7.67
C ASP A 91 4.98 -6.15 -8.43
N ASP A 92 5.15 -7.41 -8.85
CA ASP A 92 6.33 -7.89 -9.60
C ASP A 92 5.90 -8.64 -10.87
N GLY A 93 5.25 -7.89 -11.76
CA GLY A 93 4.84 -8.37 -13.07
C GLY A 93 3.36 -8.21 -13.37
N LEU A 94 2.96 -8.84 -14.48
CA LEU A 94 1.58 -8.85 -14.97
C LEU A 94 1.10 -10.28 -15.16
N ARG A 95 -0.13 -10.54 -14.72
CA ARG A 95 -0.98 -11.68 -15.03
C ARG A 95 -1.95 -11.28 -16.16
N TYR A 96 -2.10 -12.15 -17.15
CA TYR A 96 -2.97 -11.94 -18.32
C TYR A 96 -2.79 -10.58 -19.01
N PHE A 97 -1.54 -10.09 -19.09
CA PHE A 97 -1.15 -8.82 -19.73
C PHE A 97 -1.73 -7.52 -19.14
N ILE A 98 -2.61 -7.59 -18.13
CA ILE A 98 -3.35 -6.41 -17.62
C ILE A 98 -3.36 -6.34 -16.09
N THR A 99 -3.55 -7.46 -15.39
CA THR A 99 -3.63 -7.50 -13.91
C THR A 99 -2.24 -7.61 -13.30
N HIS A 100 -1.92 -6.83 -12.25
CA HIS A 100 -0.66 -7.00 -11.54
C HIS A 100 -0.58 -8.34 -10.80
N LYS A 101 0.64 -8.85 -10.68
CA LYS A 101 0.95 -10.03 -9.86
C LYS A 101 1.68 -9.56 -8.61
N ILE A 102 1.13 -9.88 -7.44
CA ILE A 102 1.78 -9.57 -6.16
C ILE A 102 2.93 -10.55 -5.93
N HIS A 103 4.06 -10.03 -5.49
CA HIS A 103 5.24 -10.82 -5.12
C HIS A 103 4.91 -11.73 -3.91
N PRO A 104 5.31 -13.01 -3.93
CA PRO A 104 4.90 -13.98 -2.90
C PRO A 104 5.50 -13.70 -1.51
N ASP A 105 6.65 -13.04 -1.44
CA ASP A 105 7.26 -12.59 -0.19
C ASP A 105 6.62 -11.25 0.24
N ILE A 106 5.57 -11.33 1.06
CA ILE A 106 4.87 -10.12 1.54
C ILE A 106 5.57 -9.50 2.76
N ASP A 107 6.44 -10.25 3.44
CA ASP A 107 7.19 -9.77 4.60
C ASP A 107 8.29 -8.80 4.17
N THR A 108 8.97 -9.09 3.05
CA THR A 108 9.95 -8.17 2.46
C THR A 108 9.34 -6.80 2.13
N GLU A 109 8.13 -6.76 1.58
CA GLU A 109 7.45 -5.50 1.27
C GLU A 109 6.98 -4.78 2.55
N ARG A 110 6.45 -5.51 3.54
CA ARG A 110 6.10 -4.95 4.86
C ARG A 110 7.32 -4.26 5.49
N ASP A 111 8.46 -4.92 5.49
CA ASP A 111 9.70 -4.42 6.08
C ASP A 111 10.26 -3.23 5.30
N PHE A 112 10.18 -3.26 3.96
CA PHE A 112 10.51 -2.13 3.11
C PHE A 112 9.68 -0.89 3.46
N ILE A 113 8.36 -1.03 3.56
CA ILE A 113 7.44 0.07 3.92
C ILE A 113 7.71 0.59 5.32
N LYS A 114 7.98 -0.28 6.30
CA LYS A 114 8.37 0.14 7.64
C LYS A 114 9.62 1.02 7.58
N ASN A 115 10.65 0.57 6.87
CA ASN A 115 11.90 1.33 6.75
C ASN A 115 11.70 2.67 6.02
N GLU A 116 10.79 2.73 5.05
CA GLU A 116 10.38 3.97 4.40
C GLU A 116 9.69 4.94 5.37
N LEU A 117 8.81 4.43 6.25
CA LEU A 117 8.17 5.21 7.31
C LEU A 117 9.19 5.73 8.32
N ILE A 118 10.10 4.88 8.81
CA ILE A 118 11.20 5.29 9.71
C ILE A 118 12.04 6.38 9.03
N GLY A 119 12.36 6.20 7.75
CA GLY A 119 13.12 7.14 6.95
C GLY A 119 12.46 8.50 6.74
N THR A 120 11.20 8.70 7.13
CA THR A 120 10.56 10.03 7.17
C THR A 120 10.93 10.85 8.40
N GLY A 121 11.47 10.22 9.45
CA GLY A 121 11.71 10.85 10.75
C GLY A 121 10.43 11.14 11.56
N LEU A 122 9.28 10.60 11.16
CA LEU A 122 7.99 10.80 11.84
C LEU A 122 7.63 9.69 12.83
N VAL A 123 8.32 8.55 12.78
CA VAL A 123 8.09 7.42 13.68
C VAL A 123 8.57 7.81 15.08
N ILE A 124 7.63 7.80 16.04
CA ILE A 124 7.90 8.03 17.46
C ILE A 124 8.29 6.72 18.13
N ASP A 125 7.53 5.66 17.84
CA ASP A 125 7.72 4.35 18.44
C ASP A 125 7.31 3.26 17.44
N GLU A 126 7.95 2.10 17.55
CA GLU A 126 7.61 0.92 16.77
C GLU A 126 7.60 -0.34 17.63
N LYS A 127 6.66 -1.23 17.34
CA LYS A 127 6.58 -2.53 17.99
C LYS A 127 6.18 -3.60 17.00
N GLN A 128 7.01 -4.63 16.89
CA GLN A 128 6.67 -5.85 16.17
C GLN A 128 5.81 -6.75 17.04
N ILE A 129 4.77 -7.33 16.45
CA ILE A 129 3.86 -8.27 17.10
C ILE A 129 3.63 -9.49 16.21
N GLN A 130 3.45 -10.66 16.83
CA GLN A 130 2.92 -11.82 16.13
C GLN A 130 1.40 -11.65 15.99
N LEU A 131 0.90 -11.43 14.77
CA LEU A 131 -0.53 -11.26 14.52
C LEU A 131 -1.21 -12.61 14.26
N VAL A 132 -0.59 -13.44 13.44
CA VAL A 132 -1.00 -14.82 13.13
C VAL A 132 0.22 -15.73 13.11
N LYS A 133 0.06 -17.06 13.12
CA LYS A 133 1.20 -17.97 12.95
C LYS A 133 1.77 -17.85 11.52
N PRO A 134 3.06 -18.16 11.31
CA PRO A 134 3.62 -18.27 9.97
C PRO A 134 2.79 -19.19 9.08
N LEU A 135 2.53 -18.78 7.84
CA LEU A 135 1.67 -19.54 6.92
C LEU A 135 2.01 -19.28 5.45
N LEU A 136 1.58 -20.24 4.64
CA LEU A 136 1.45 -20.10 3.19
C LEU A 136 -0.03 -19.84 2.88
N GLY A 137 -0.30 -18.96 1.91
CA GLY A 137 -1.66 -18.60 1.54
C GLY A 137 -1.81 -18.25 0.07
N GLN A 138 -3.04 -17.87 -0.29
CA GLN A 138 -3.36 -17.31 -1.60
C GLN A 138 -4.15 -16.01 -1.40
N ASN A 139 -3.84 -14.98 -2.19
CA ASN A 139 -4.60 -13.75 -2.20
C ASN A 139 -5.90 -13.89 -3.03
N GLN A 140 -6.71 -12.83 -3.10
CA GLN A 140 -7.98 -12.83 -3.84
C GLN A 140 -7.81 -13.06 -5.35
N SER A 141 -6.63 -12.77 -5.89
CA SER A 141 -6.27 -12.99 -7.30
C SER A 141 -5.71 -14.39 -7.57
N GLY A 142 -5.55 -15.22 -6.52
CA GLY A 142 -4.95 -16.55 -6.60
C GLY A 142 -3.41 -16.55 -6.66
N ASP A 143 -2.74 -15.44 -6.36
CA ASP A 143 -1.29 -15.43 -6.18
C ASP A 143 -0.94 -16.07 -4.84
N GLN A 144 0.03 -16.99 -4.86
CA GLN A 144 0.57 -17.58 -3.64
C GLN A 144 1.40 -16.55 -2.88
N PHE A 145 1.37 -16.62 -1.55
CA PHE A 145 2.25 -15.85 -0.69
C PHE A 145 2.74 -16.70 0.49
N PHE A 146 3.81 -16.23 1.12
CA PHE A 146 4.28 -16.71 2.41
C PHE A 146 4.49 -15.55 3.37
N THR A 147 4.25 -15.79 4.66
CA THR A 147 4.47 -14.80 5.71
C THR A 147 4.90 -15.44 7.02
N ASP A 148 5.74 -14.75 7.77
CA ASP A 148 6.04 -15.00 9.20
C ASP A 148 4.83 -14.71 10.12
N GLY A 149 3.79 -14.05 9.60
CA GLY A 149 2.56 -13.72 10.31
C GLY A 149 2.69 -12.54 11.28
N GLU A 150 3.76 -11.76 11.19
CA GLU A 150 4.02 -10.61 12.04
C GLU A 150 3.51 -9.30 11.45
N ALA A 151 3.26 -8.33 12.32
CA ALA A 151 2.84 -6.98 11.97
C ALA A 151 3.61 -5.94 12.80
N TYR A 152 3.75 -4.73 12.27
CA TYR A 152 4.31 -3.60 12.99
C TYR A 152 3.19 -2.66 13.44
N ILE A 153 3.21 -2.33 14.72
CA ILE A 153 2.49 -1.18 15.28
C ILE A 153 3.46 -0.01 15.22
N ILE A 154 3.07 1.08 14.56
CA ILE A 154 3.90 2.26 14.37
C ILE A 154 3.14 3.46 14.90
N LEU A 155 3.73 4.16 15.87
CA LEU A 155 3.22 5.43 16.35
C LEU A 155 3.90 6.56 15.57
N LEU A 156 3.09 7.43 14.95
CA LEU A 156 3.56 8.57 14.17
C LEU A 156 3.34 9.88 14.92
N ASN A 157 4.23 10.84 14.72
CA ASN A 157 4.08 12.19 15.25
C ASN A 157 2.86 12.90 14.62
N SER A 158 2.12 13.65 15.45
CA SER A 158 0.76 14.17 15.20
C SER A 158 0.66 15.29 14.16
N GLU A 159 1.70 15.52 13.35
CA GLU A 159 1.54 16.29 12.10
C GLU A 159 0.81 15.49 10.99
N TRP A 160 0.35 14.28 11.33
CA TRP A 160 -0.60 13.49 10.54
C TRP A 160 -2.03 14.05 10.64
N HIS A 161 -2.37 14.98 9.75
CA HIS A 161 -3.78 15.34 9.49
C HIS A 161 -4.38 14.31 8.53
N GLY A 162 -4.89 13.19 9.07
CA GLY A 162 -5.77 12.29 8.35
C GLY A 162 -7.03 13.07 7.95
N GLY A 163 -7.29 13.15 6.65
CA GLY A 163 -8.39 13.95 6.09
C GLY A 163 -9.75 13.45 6.59
N GLY A 164 -10.26 14.08 7.64
CA GLY A 164 -11.69 14.15 7.87
C GLY A 164 -12.33 14.90 6.70
N LYS A 165 -13.34 14.28 6.09
CA LYS A 165 -14.24 14.98 5.17
C LYS A 165 -14.99 16.03 5.98
N GLU A 166 -14.65 17.30 5.77
CA GLU A 166 -15.63 18.39 5.87
C GLU A 166 -16.43 18.47 4.57
#